data_AF-K8MQX6-F1
#
_entry.id   AF-K8MQX6-F1
#
_cell.length_a   1.000
_cell.length_b   1.000
_cell.length_c   1.000
_cell.angle_alpha   90.00
_cell.angle_beta   90.00
_cell.angle_gamma   90.00
#
_symmetry.space_group_name_H-M   'P 1'
#
loop_
_entity.id
_entity.type
_entity.pdbx_description
1 polymer ?
#
loop_
_entity_poly.entity_id
_entity_poly.type
_entity_poly.pdbx_seq_one_letter_code
_entity_poly.pdbx_strand_id
1 'polypeptide(L)'
;MKNFKRILLAFVAVFAAVLLVACSSKSDNGTYVYKPAKSEVKEILGEQGVTDSSVEALLDQVKLEVSVTIKDKKGSISIKGEALGNKMDQSYEVKVDQKAKTFQAKTGEGEKIKYKVSGDVFTFDLSDQDSSDSAATLEMFKNAKFKRTK
;
A
#
# COMPACT_ATOMS: atom_id res chain seq x y z
N MET A 1 14.77 38.41 -32.92
CA MET A 1 14.35 38.23 -31.51
C MET A 1 13.12 39.08 -31.14
N LYS A 2 11.96 38.90 -31.81
CA LYS A 2 10.73 39.63 -31.44
C LYS A 2 9.50 38.74 -31.24
N ASN A 3 9.51 37.53 -31.79
CA ASN A 3 8.34 36.64 -31.79
C ASN A 3 8.43 35.50 -30.76
N PHE A 4 9.64 35.10 -30.33
CA PHE A 4 9.83 34.02 -29.35
C PHE A 4 9.42 34.45 -27.93
N LYS A 5 9.64 35.72 -27.57
CA LYS A 5 9.27 36.27 -26.25
C LYS A 5 7.75 36.34 -26.06
N ARG A 6 6.97 36.46 -27.14
CA ARG A 6 5.49 36.53 -27.07
C ARG A 6 4.85 35.14 -26.91
N ILE A 7 5.43 34.10 -27.51
CA ILE A 7 4.98 32.70 -27.35
C ILE A 7 5.29 32.19 -25.94
N LEU A 8 6.46 32.53 -25.39
CA LEU A 8 6.84 32.14 -24.03
C LEU A 8 5.95 32.82 -22.96
N LEU A 9 5.54 34.07 -23.18
CA LEU A 9 4.62 34.79 -22.29
C LEU A 9 3.18 34.22 -22.33
N ALA A 10 2.71 33.73 -23.48
CA ALA A 10 1.41 33.08 -23.59
C ALA A 10 1.37 31.70 -22.91
N PHE A 11 2.48 30.95 -22.90
CA PHE A 11 2.58 29.68 -22.19
C PHE A 11 2.66 29.84 -20.66
N VAL A 12 3.26 30.92 -20.16
CA VAL A 12 3.36 31.18 -18.71
C VAL A 12 2.04 31.74 -18.13
N ALA A 13 1.25 32.46 -18.92
CA ALA A 13 -0.03 33.03 -18.45
C ALA A 13 -1.17 31.99 -18.35
N VAL A 14 -1.15 30.91 -19.13
CA VAL A 14 -2.17 29.84 -19.06
C VAL A 14 -1.88 28.83 -17.92
N PHE A 15 -0.64 28.76 -17.42
CA PHE A 15 -0.29 27.90 -16.28
C PHE A 15 -0.48 28.55 -14.90
N ALA A 16 -0.78 29.84 -14.84
CA ALA A 16 -0.97 30.55 -13.57
C ALA A 16 -2.42 30.55 -13.03
N ALA A 17 -3.40 30.06 -13.80
CA ALA A 17 -4.83 30.15 -13.43
C ALA A 17 -5.54 28.81 -13.16
N VAL A 18 -4.84 27.67 -13.16
CA VAL A 18 -5.40 26.35 -12.75
C VAL A 18 -4.80 25.86 -11.42
N LEU A 19 -4.04 26.72 -10.72
CA LEU A 19 -3.60 26.47 -9.33
C LEU A 19 -4.53 27.12 -8.30
N LEU A 20 -5.81 27.29 -8.64
CA LEU A 20 -6.81 27.69 -7.67
C LEU A 20 -7.51 26.46 -7.10
N VAL A 21 -7.05 26.14 -5.89
CA VAL A 21 -7.73 25.36 -4.87
C VAL A 21 -7.72 23.85 -5.16
N ALA A 22 -6.51 23.27 -5.10
CA ALA A 22 -6.38 21.97 -4.43
C ALA A 22 -6.78 22.18 -2.97
N CYS A 23 -8.09 22.15 -2.73
CA CYS A 23 -8.68 22.06 -1.42
C CYS A 23 -8.15 20.77 -0.80
N SER A 24 -7.18 20.90 0.11
CA SER A 24 -6.85 19.99 1.21
C SER A 24 -7.36 18.55 1.08
N SER A 25 -6.94 17.79 0.06
CA SER A 25 -6.98 16.35 0.22
C SER A 25 -5.92 16.07 1.27
N LYS A 26 -6.34 15.75 2.50
CA LYS A 26 -5.48 15.13 3.50
C LYS A 26 -4.63 14.12 2.75
N SER A 27 -3.32 14.38 2.67
CA SER A 27 -2.46 13.45 1.95
C SER A 27 -2.56 12.10 2.64
N ASP A 28 -2.44 11.04 1.85
CA ASP A 28 -2.39 9.69 2.43
C ASP A 28 -1.06 9.44 3.14
N ASN A 29 -0.16 10.45 3.17
CA ASN A 29 1.15 10.37 3.80
C ASN A 29 1.01 9.86 5.22
N GLY A 30 1.85 8.88 5.55
CA GLY A 30 1.81 8.18 6.82
C GLY A 30 2.39 6.79 6.70
N THR A 31 2.60 6.17 7.85
CA THR A 31 2.91 4.76 7.96
C THR A 31 1.69 4.07 8.53
N TYR A 32 1.24 3.01 7.88
CA TYR A 32 0.09 2.22 8.29
C TYR A 32 0.57 0.82 8.60
N VAL A 33 0.21 0.33 9.78
CA VAL A 33 0.72 -0.95 10.29
C VAL A 33 -0.45 -1.89 10.53
N TYR A 34 -0.30 -3.11 10.04
CA TYR A 34 -1.17 -4.23 10.33
C TYR A 34 -0.41 -5.28 11.14
N LYS A 35 -0.99 -5.65 12.27
CA LYS A 35 -0.53 -6.75 13.14
C LYS A 35 -1.74 -7.66 13.33
N PRO A 36 -1.84 -8.78 12.59
CA PRO A 36 -2.98 -9.68 12.72
C PRO A 36 -3.09 -10.21 14.15
N ALA A 37 -4.32 -10.36 14.63
CA ALA A 37 -4.61 -11.14 15.81
C ALA A 37 -4.35 -12.63 15.54
N LYS A 38 -4.19 -13.44 16.59
CA LYS A 38 -4.00 -14.89 16.46
C LYS A 38 -5.09 -15.57 15.63
N SER A 39 -6.34 -15.12 15.75
CA SER A 39 -7.46 -15.61 14.94
C SER A 39 -7.31 -15.29 13.46
N GLU A 40 -6.86 -14.08 13.12
CA GLU A 40 -6.60 -13.68 11.74
C GLU A 40 -5.40 -14.44 11.15
N VAL A 41 -4.35 -14.70 11.94
CA VAL A 41 -3.24 -15.57 11.52
C VAL A 41 -3.75 -16.99 11.24
N LYS A 42 -4.61 -17.54 12.09
CA LYS A 42 -5.21 -18.87 11.88
C LYS A 42 -6.03 -18.92 10.59
N GLU A 43 -6.82 -17.89 10.30
CA GLU A 43 -7.59 -17.78 9.06
C GLU A 43 -6.67 -17.74 7.84
N ILE A 44 -5.66 -16.86 7.85
CA ILE A 44 -4.68 -16.76 6.75
C ILE A 44 -3.98 -18.10 6.51
N LEU A 45 -3.53 -18.78 7.57
CA LEU A 45 -2.88 -20.09 7.45
C LEU A 45 -3.85 -21.17 6.95
N GLY A 46 -5.10 -21.17 7.42
CA GLY A 46 -6.14 -22.07 6.95
C GLY A 46 -6.46 -21.89 5.47
N GLU A 47 -6.54 -20.64 5.00
CA GLU A 47 -6.70 -20.33 3.57
C GLU A 47 -5.50 -20.80 2.73
N GLN A 48 -4.30 -20.89 3.33
CA GLN A 48 -3.09 -21.47 2.70
C GLN A 48 -3.01 -23.00 2.82
N GLY A 49 -4.07 -23.67 3.32
CA GLY A 49 -4.13 -25.13 3.46
C GLY A 49 -3.47 -25.68 4.72
N VAL A 50 -3.10 -24.82 5.68
CA VAL A 50 -2.47 -25.19 6.95
C VAL A 50 -3.54 -25.27 8.03
N THR A 51 -4.17 -26.44 8.19
CA THR A 51 -5.34 -26.66 9.06
C THR A 51 -5.09 -27.60 10.24
N ASP A 52 -3.83 -27.95 10.51
CA ASP A 52 -3.49 -28.98 11.50
C ASP A 52 -3.65 -28.47 12.95
N SER A 53 -4.03 -29.37 13.87
CA SER A 53 -4.22 -29.02 15.29
C SER A 53 -2.92 -28.53 15.95
N SER A 54 -1.79 -28.98 15.38
CA SER A 54 -0.42 -28.55 15.69
C SER A 54 -0.20 -27.04 15.48
N VAL A 55 -0.98 -26.39 14.61
CA VAL A 55 -0.85 -24.97 14.26
C VAL A 55 -1.21 -24.08 15.43
N GLU A 56 -2.21 -24.45 16.24
CA GLU A 56 -2.64 -23.64 17.39
C GLU A 56 -1.53 -23.44 18.42
N ALA A 57 -0.72 -24.47 18.66
CA ALA A 57 0.44 -24.40 19.55
C ALA A 57 1.57 -23.53 18.98
N LEU A 58 1.58 -23.30 17.66
CA LEU A 58 2.60 -22.52 16.96
C LEU A 58 2.18 -21.06 16.76
N LEU A 59 0.87 -20.73 16.80
CA LEU A 59 0.38 -19.35 16.65
C LEU A 59 1.02 -18.38 17.64
N ASP A 60 1.34 -18.83 18.85
CA ASP A 60 1.99 -18.03 19.89
C ASP A 60 3.45 -17.70 19.56
N GLN A 61 4.05 -18.48 18.67
CA GLN A 61 5.42 -18.32 18.19
C GLN A 61 5.46 -17.64 16.82
N VAL A 62 4.30 -17.29 16.24
CA VAL A 62 4.20 -16.57 14.98
C VAL A 62 3.91 -15.10 15.24
N LYS A 63 4.76 -14.22 14.72
CA LYS A 63 4.52 -12.78 14.68
C LYS A 63 4.56 -12.33 13.23
N LEU A 64 3.54 -11.60 12.80
CA LEU A 64 3.51 -10.93 11.52
C LEU A 64 3.26 -9.45 11.76
N GLU A 65 4.02 -8.61 11.08
CA GLU A 65 3.80 -7.17 11.01
C GLU A 65 4.01 -6.74 9.57
N VAL A 66 2.99 -6.11 8.99
CA VAL A 66 3.06 -5.55 7.64
C VAL A 66 2.88 -4.04 7.75
N SER A 67 3.79 -3.30 7.15
CA SER A 67 3.81 -1.84 7.17
C SER A 67 3.77 -1.28 5.77
N VAL A 68 2.88 -0.32 5.53
CA VAL A 68 2.78 0.45 4.29
C VAL A 68 3.11 1.90 4.60
N THR A 69 4.15 2.43 3.98
CA THR A 69 4.52 3.85 4.10
C THR A 69 4.18 4.56 2.81
N ILE A 70 3.47 5.68 2.91
CA ILE A 70 3.21 6.60 1.81
C ILE A 70 3.90 7.93 2.12
N LYS A 71 4.67 8.43 1.15
CA LYS A 71 5.31 9.74 1.20
C LYS A 71 5.28 10.36 -0.20
N ASP A 72 4.28 11.19 -0.43
CA ASP A 72 4.03 11.88 -1.69
C ASP A 72 3.91 10.87 -2.85
N LYS A 73 4.89 10.84 -3.76
CA LYS A 73 4.89 9.94 -4.94
C LYS A 73 5.66 8.63 -4.71
N LYS A 74 6.12 8.39 -3.49
CA LYS A 74 6.95 7.23 -3.11
C LYS A 74 6.32 6.51 -1.93
N GLY A 75 6.64 5.23 -1.80
CA GLY A 75 6.23 4.45 -0.65
C GLY A 75 7.10 3.21 -0.47
N SER A 76 6.80 2.49 0.60
CA SER A 76 7.39 1.18 0.85
C SER A 76 6.36 0.24 1.47
N ILE A 77 6.51 -1.04 1.16
CA ILE A 77 5.78 -2.13 1.81
C ILE A 77 6.82 -3.00 2.50
N SER A 78 6.72 -3.13 3.82
CA SER A 78 7.64 -3.94 4.63
C SER A 78 6.87 -5.06 5.33
N ILE A 79 7.46 -6.25 5.31
CA ILE A 79 6.93 -7.46 5.92
C ILE A 79 7.96 -7.95 6.92
N LYS A 80 7.55 -8.02 8.18
CA LYS A 80 8.33 -8.61 9.26
C LYS A 80 7.60 -9.85 9.77
N GLY A 81 8.28 -10.98 9.69
CA GLY A 81 7.80 -12.27 10.16
C GLY A 81 8.74 -12.85 11.20
N GLU A 82 8.20 -13.49 12.22
CA GLU A 82 8.94 -14.37 13.12
C GLU A 82 8.13 -15.66 13.27
N ALA A 83 8.75 -16.81 13.06
CA ALA A 83 8.11 -18.11 13.25
C ALA A 83 9.17 -19.14 13.65
N LEU A 84 8.93 -19.88 14.73
CA LEU A 84 9.82 -20.96 15.21
C LEU A 84 11.28 -20.51 15.39
N GLY A 85 11.50 -19.27 15.85
CA GLY A 85 12.82 -18.67 16.02
C GLY A 85 13.47 -18.14 14.73
N ASN A 86 12.89 -18.41 13.55
CA ASN A 86 13.32 -17.82 12.29
C ASN A 86 12.69 -16.44 12.12
N LYS A 87 13.47 -15.48 11.62
CA LYS A 87 13.03 -14.11 11.37
C LYS A 87 13.15 -13.79 9.89
N MET A 88 12.18 -13.02 9.40
CA MET A 88 12.13 -12.46 8.07
C MET A 88 11.87 -10.97 8.20
N ASP A 89 12.68 -10.16 7.52
CA ASP A 89 12.48 -8.71 7.41
C ASP A 89 12.76 -8.33 5.96
N GLN A 90 11.71 -8.03 5.21
CA GLN A 90 11.78 -7.64 3.82
C GLN A 90 11.07 -6.31 3.62
N SER A 91 11.58 -5.51 2.69
CA SER A 91 11.03 -4.20 2.36
C SER A 91 11.17 -3.94 0.87
N TYR A 92 10.09 -3.45 0.28
CA TYR A 92 9.98 -3.20 -1.15
C TYR A 92 9.61 -1.74 -1.38
N GLU A 93 10.39 -1.04 -2.20
CA GLU A 93 10.06 0.31 -2.61
C GLU A 93 9.04 0.33 -3.75
N VAL A 94 8.10 1.26 -3.67
CA VAL A 94 7.01 1.41 -4.64
C VAL A 94 6.84 2.88 -5.04
N LYS A 95 6.36 3.08 -6.27
CA LYS A 95 5.81 4.35 -6.73
C LYS A 95 4.36 4.47 -6.24
N VAL A 96 3.95 5.68 -5.87
CA VAL A 96 2.61 5.98 -5.37
C VAL A 96 1.95 7.04 -6.22
N ASP A 97 0.73 6.77 -6.66
CA ASP A 97 -0.19 7.78 -7.19
C ASP A 97 -1.34 7.96 -6.20
N GLN A 98 -1.28 9.02 -5.39
CA GLN A 98 -2.32 9.29 -4.38
C GLN A 98 -3.64 9.79 -4.98
N LYS A 99 -3.63 10.26 -6.23
CA LYS A 99 -4.84 10.71 -6.91
C LYS A 99 -5.60 9.50 -7.48
N ALA A 100 -4.86 8.58 -8.11
CA ALA A 100 -5.42 7.32 -8.62
C ALA A 100 -5.56 6.24 -7.52
N LYS A 101 -4.97 6.47 -6.34
CA LYS A 101 -4.90 5.53 -5.21
C LYS A 101 -4.29 4.19 -5.61
N THR A 102 -3.09 4.24 -6.23
CA THR A 102 -2.37 3.04 -6.68
C THR A 102 -0.92 3.00 -6.24
N PHE A 103 -0.42 1.78 -5.99
CA PHE A 103 1.00 1.44 -5.94
C PHE A 103 1.45 0.80 -7.25
N GLN A 104 2.72 0.96 -7.56
CA GLN A 104 3.41 0.21 -8.62
C GLN A 104 4.85 -0.06 -8.20
N ALA A 105 5.47 -1.13 -8.71
CA ALA A 105 6.88 -1.39 -8.48
C ALA A 105 7.74 -0.16 -8.84
N LYS A 106 8.86 0.03 -8.14
CA LYS A 106 9.76 1.18 -8.36
C LYS A 106 10.25 1.27 -9.81
N THR A 107 10.47 0.14 -10.48
CA THR A 107 10.83 0.07 -11.91
C THR A 107 9.76 0.74 -12.78
N GLY A 108 8.49 0.74 -12.35
CA GLY A 108 7.34 1.19 -13.13
C GLY A 108 6.76 0.10 -14.03
N GLU A 109 7.34 -1.10 -13.96
CA GLU A 109 6.85 -2.30 -14.65
C GLU A 109 5.91 -3.08 -13.72
N GLY A 110 5.02 -3.87 -14.31
CA GLY A 110 4.06 -4.68 -13.58
C GLY A 110 2.77 -3.96 -13.22
N GLU A 111 1.89 -4.72 -12.55
CA GLU A 111 0.53 -4.34 -12.24
C GLU A 111 0.45 -3.20 -11.22
N LYS A 112 -0.61 -2.39 -11.34
CA LYS A 112 -0.92 -1.35 -10.36
C LYS A 112 -1.88 -1.90 -9.32
N ILE A 113 -1.46 -1.85 -8.06
CA ILE A 113 -2.27 -2.31 -6.93
C ILE A 113 -3.06 -1.12 -6.38
N LYS A 114 -4.38 -1.23 -6.32
CA LYS A 114 -5.24 -0.18 -5.78
C LYS A 114 -5.30 -0.23 -4.25
N TYR A 115 -5.57 0.93 -3.65
CA TYR A 115 -5.74 1.04 -2.21
C TYR A 115 -6.82 2.06 -1.83
N LYS A 116 -7.26 2.00 -0.58
CA LYS A 116 -8.18 2.97 0.02
C LYS A 116 -7.60 3.48 1.34
N VAL A 117 -7.83 4.77 1.62
CA VAL A 117 -7.55 5.39 2.92
C VAL A 117 -8.83 6.06 3.41
N SER A 118 -9.30 5.65 4.58
CA SER A 118 -10.46 6.24 5.25
C SER A 118 -10.04 6.66 6.66
N GLY A 119 -9.82 7.96 6.84
CA GLY A 119 -9.23 8.51 8.07
C GLY A 119 -7.84 7.93 8.33
N ASP A 120 -7.70 7.22 9.45
CA ASP A 120 -6.44 6.60 9.89
C ASP A 120 -6.33 5.11 9.47
N VAL A 121 -7.22 4.64 8.59
CA VAL A 121 -7.23 3.23 8.15
C VAL A 121 -6.88 3.14 6.67
N PHE A 122 -5.90 2.29 6.37
CA PHE A 122 -5.51 1.89 5.02
C PHE A 122 -5.97 0.45 4.75
N THR A 123 -6.44 0.18 3.53
CA THR A 123 -6.79 -1.16 3.04
C THR A 123 -6.36 -1.31 1.58
N PHE A 124 -5.98 -2.52 1.17
CA PHE A 124 -5.87 -2.85 -0.26
C PHE A 124 -7.27 -2.91 -0.88
N ASP A 125 -7.37 -2.50 -2.15
CA ASP A 125 -8.63 -2.51 -2.89
C ASP A 125 -8.60 -3.60 -3.96
N LEU A 126 -9.37 -4.66 -3.72
CA LEU A 126 -9.41 -5.87 -4.55
C LEU A 126 -10.56 -5.87 -5.56
N SER A 127 -11.36 -4.79 -5.63
CA SER A 127 -12.60 -4.78 -6.44
C SER A 127 -12.39 -5.00 -7.94
N ASP A 128 -11.18 -4.72 -8.44
CA ASP A 128 -10.85 -4.73 -9.86
C ASP A 128 -9.72 -5.74 -10.18
N GLN A 129 -9.37 -6.62 -9.24
CA GLN A 129 -8.30 -7.60 -9.37
C GLN A 129 -8.89 -8.96 -9.78
N ASP A 130 -9.38 -9.07 -11.01
CA ASP A 130 -9.80 -10.36 -11.56
C ASP A 130 -8.54 -11.14 -12.02
N SER A 131 -8.17 -12.18 -11.27
CA SER A 131 -7.28 -13.28 -11.71
C SER A 131 -5.78 -13.03 -11.98
N SER A 132 -5.14 -12.05 -11.34
CA SER A 132 -3.67 -11.91 -11.38
C SER A 132 -2.97 -12.63 -10.22
N ASP A 133 -1.70 -13.02 -10.38
CA ASP A 133 -0.88 -13.59 -9.29
C ASP A 133 -0.76 -12.64 -8.08
N SER A 134 -0.84 -11.32 -8.35
CA SER A 134 -0.93 -10.27 -7.35
C SER A 134 -2.20 -10.40 -6.51
N ALA A 135 -3.33 -10.78 -7.13
CA ALA A 135 -4.62 -10.90 -6.47
C ALA A 135 -4.58 -11.98 -5.37
N ALA A 136 -4.03 -13.16 -5.66
CA ALA A 136 -3.88 -14.24 -4.67
C ALA A 136 -3.01 -13.82 -3.46
N THR A 137 -1.94 -13.03 -3.73
CA THR A 137 -1.09 -12.52 -2.65
C THR A 137 -1.78 -11.40 -1.85
N LEU A 138 -2.63 -10.59 -2.48
CA LEU A 138 -3.35 -9.52 -1.79
C LEU A 138 -4.62 -10.02 -1.09
N GLU A 139 -5.18 -11.15 -1.50
CA GLU A 139 -6.33 -11.80 -0.87
C GLU A 139 -6.08 -12.12 0.61
N MET A 140 -4.85 -12.48 0.99
CA MET A 140 -4.50 -12.70 2.41
C MET A 140 -4.67 -11.41 3.26
N PHE A 141 -4.74 -10.26 2.62
CA PHE A 141 -4.97 -8.95 3.25
C PHE A 141 -6.36 -8.38 2.96
N LYS A 142 -7.29 -9.14 2.36
CA LYS A 142 -8.64 -8.65 2.01
C LYS A 142 -9.42 -8.09 3.20
N ASN A 143 -9.19 -8.66 4.38
CA ASN A 143 -9.82 -8.25 5.64
C ASN A 143 -8.93 -7.34 6.49
N ALA A 144 -7.67 -7.14 6.09
CA ALA A 144 -6.69 -6.42 6.88
C ALA A 144 -6.99 -4.92 6.93
N LYS A 145 -6.95 -4.37 8.14
CA LYS A 145 -7.10 -2.93 8.40
C LYS A 145 -5.81 -2.39 8.98
N PHE A 146 -5.03 -1.72 8.13
CA PHE A 146 -3.76 -1.13 8.53
C PHE A 146 -4.04 0.19 9.23
N LYS A 147 -3.60 0.33 10.48
CA LYS A 147 -3.82 1.54 11.27
C LYS A 147 -2.65 2.49 11.12
N ARG A 148 -2.95 3.76 10.87
CA ARG A 148 -1.95 4.82 10.80
C ARG A 148 -1.25 4.93 12.14
N THR A 149 0.08 4.90 12.13
CA THR A 149 0.91 5.18 13.30
C THR A 149 1.16 6.68 13.39
N LYS A 150 1.08 7.23 14.60
CA LYS A 150 1.42 8.63 14.88
C LYS A 150 2.91 8.86 14.88
#